data_AF-A0A496AF30-F1
#
_entry.id   AF-A0A496AF30-F1
#
_cell.length_a   1.000
_cell.length_b   1.000
_cell.length_c   1.000
_cell.angle_alpha   90.00
_cell.angle_beta   90.00
_cell.angle_gamma   90.00
#
_symmetry.space_group_name_H-M   'P 1'
#
loop_
_entity.id
_entity.type
_entity.pdbx_description
1 polymer ?
#
loop_
_entity_poly.entity_id
_entity_poly.type
_entity_poly.pdbx_seq_one_letter_code
_entity_poly.pdbx_strand_id
1 'polypeptide(L)'
;MPINVDEQIEKAMQRGEFTNLPGKGRPLNLETHPFLTPQVRMANRLLKENGFAPRWIELEKEIQRDKAQLEKLLVTLSARRERLAEIVRRQPHRGEAVRRSFEHERGRGFAQYCDKLEALNRKIQRLNLMMPARNRQWALVNSAGARARFHQACPSL
;
A
#
# COMPACT_ATOMS: atom_id res chain seq x y z
N MET A 1 -32.83 24.10 21.22
CA MET A 1 -32.70 24.57 19.81
C MET A 1 -31.38 24.04 19.28
N PRO A 2 -31.37 23.12 18.29
CA PRO A 2 -30.12 22.66 17.69
C PRO A 2 -29.45 23.83 16.96
N ILE A 3 -28.13 23.95 17.11
CA ILE A 3 -27.30 24.92 16.42
C ILE A 3 -27.30 24.56 14.93
N ASN A 4 -27.95 25.37 14.08
CA ASN A 4 -27.85 25.24 12.63
C ASN A 4 -26.58 25.96 12.15
N VAL A 5 -25.53 25.20 11.87
CA VAL A 5 -24.21 25.72 11.48
C VAL A 5 -24.28 26.41 10.12
N ASP A 6 -25.08 25.91 9.19
CA ASP A 6 -25.20 26.46 7.83
C ASP A 6 -25.81 27.86 7.86
N GLU A 7 -26.88 28.05 8.63
CA GLU A 7 -27.57 29.34 8.79
C GLU A 7 -26.66 30.39 9.46
N GLN A 8 -25.72 29.97 10.31
CA GLN A 8 -24.73 30.86 10.92
C GLN A 8 -23.64 31.27 9.93
N ILE A 9 -23.18 30.35 9.09
CA ILE A 9 -22.19 30.63 8.04
C ILE A 9 -22.79 31.64 7.04
N GLU A 10 -24.02 31.44 6.59
CA GLU A 10 -24.71 32.37 5.67
C GLU A 10 -24.85 33.77 6.26
N LYS A 11 -25.29 33.89 7.52
CA LYS A 11 -25.39 35.18 8.21
C LYS A 11 -24.02 35.87 8.33
N ALA A 12 -22.96 35.12 8.62
CA ALA A 12 -21.59 35.66 8.65
C ALA A 12 -21.08 36.10 7.27
N MET A 13 -21.45 35.38 6.20
CA MET A 13 -21.18 35.80 4.81
C MET A 13 -21.91 37.09 4.46
N GLN A 14 -23.20 37.21 4.80
CA GLN A 14 -24.00 38.42 4.56
C GLN A 14 -23.46 39.63 5.33
N ARG A 15 -22.95 39.42 6.55
CA ARG A 15 -22.28 40.46 7.36
C ARG A 15 -20.88 40.82 6.87
N GLY A 16 -20.38 40.14 5.83
CA GLY A 16 -19.08 40.42 5.24
C GLY A 16 -17.91 39.99 6.14
N GLU A 17 -18.12 39.11 7.11
CA GLU A 17 -17.08 38.68 8.07
C GLU A 17 -15.91 37.94 7.38
N PHE A 18 -16.14 37.40 6.17
CA PHE A 18 -15.10 36.75 5.35
C PHE A 18 -14.38 37.71 4.37
N THR A 19 -14.78 38.98 4.31
CA THR A 19 -14.30 39.93 3.29
C THR A 19 -12.85 40.33 3.48
N ASN A 20 -12.33 40.35 4.71
CA ASN A 20 -10.96 40.77 5.04
C ASN A 20 -10.22 39.77 5.92
N LEU A 21 -10.33 38.47 5.60
CA LEU A 21 -9.63 37.44 6.35
C LEU A 21 -8.10 37.59 6.25
N PRO A 22 -7.35 37.32 7.34
CA PRO A 22 -5.91 37.24 7.29
C PRO A 22 -5.45 36.26 6.19
N GLY A 23 -4.62 36.75 5.27
CA GLY A 23 -4.11 35.94 4.16
C GLY A 23 -5.03 35.84 2.94
N LYS A 24 -6.16 36.58 2.88
CA LYS A 24 -7.00 36.65 1.68
C LYS A 24 -6.18 37.06 0.45
N GLY A 25 -6.27 36.28 -0.62
CA GLY A 25 -5.54 36.50 -1.87
C GLY A 25 -4.06 36.13 -1.85
N ARG A 26 -3.53 35.66 -0.72
CA ARG A 26 -2.14 35.18 -0.62
C ARG A 26 -2.08 33.65 -0.78
N PRO A 27 -0.99 33.09 -1.31
CA PRO A 27 -0.77 31.64 -1.33
C PRO A 27 -0.86 31.06 0.09
N LEU A 28 -1.54 29.92 0.22
CA LEU A 28 -1.63 29.20 1.49
C LEU A 28 -0.25 28.65 1.88
N ASN A 29 0.18 28.89 3.11
CA ASN A 29 1.41 28.29 3.63
C ASN A 29 1.15 26.82 4.01
N LEU A 30 1.46 25.91 3.09
CA LEU A 30 1.32 24.47 3.27
C LEU A 30 2.45 23.83 4.09
N GLU A 31 3.50 24.58 4.43
CA GLU A 31 4.61 24.02 5.22
C GLU A 31 4.21 23.72 6.65
N THR A 32 3.27 24.50 7.19
CA THR A 32 2.79 24.37 8.56
C THR A 32 1.55 23.51 8.61
N HIS A 33 1.74 22.22 8.88
CA HIS A 33 0.62 21.35 9.22
C HIS A 33 0.16 21.68 10.66
N PRO A 34 -1.09 22.16 10.88
CA PRO A 34 -1.54 22.64 12.20
C PRO A 34 -1.56 21.53 13.26
N PHE A 35 -1.69 20.29 12.81
CA PHE A 35 -1.80 19.10 13.65
C PHE A 35 -0.45 18.48 14.03
N LEU A 36 0.68 19.05 13.59
CA LEU A 36 2.01 18.57 13.95
C LEU A 36 2.58 19.41 15.08
N THR A 37 3.28 18.80 16.03
CA THR A 37 4.03 19.54 17.04
C THR A 37 5.19 20.31 16.40
N PRO A 38 5.68 21.42 17.01
CA PRO A 38 6.82 22.17 16.49
C PRO A 38 8.05 21.31 16.20
N GLN A 39 8.32 20.33 17.06
CA GLN A 39 9.45 19.40 16.93
C GLN A 39 9.33 18.53 15.68
N VAL A 40 8.14 17.96 15.43
CA VAL A 40 7.89 17.12 14.25
C VAL A 40 7.94 17.95 12.96
N ARG A 41 7.45 19.20 12.99
CA ARG A 41 7.57 20.11 11.85
C ARG A 41 9.04 20.40 11.51
N MET A 42 9.85 20.71 12.52
CA MET A 42 11.29 20.94 12.35
C MET A 42 11.99 19.71 11.78
N ALA A 43 11.74 18.53 12.34
CA ALA A 43 12.33 17.28 11.87
C ALA A 43 11.97 16.98 10.40
N ASN A 44 10.69 17.14 10.01
CA ASN A 44 10.26 16.93 8.64
C ASN A 44 10.85 17.96 7.67
N ARG A 45 11.00 19.22 8.11
CA ARG A 45 11.64 20.27 7.31
C ARG A 45 13.12 19.95 7.08
N LEU A 46 13.86 19.59 8.13
CA LEU A 46 15.27 19.23 8.03
C LEU A 46 15.49 18.06 7.05
N LEU A 47 14.66 17.02 7.13
CA LEU A 47 14.71 15.90 6.18
C LEU A 47 14.51 16.40 4.74
N LYS A 48 13.45 17.19 4.50
CA LYS A 48 13.13 17.73 3.17
C LYS A 48 14.26 18.59 2.60
N GLU A 49 14.85 19.48 3.41
CA GLU A 49 15.97 20.34 3.00
C GLU A 49 17.22 19.53 2.59
N ASN A 50 17.40 18.34 3.17
CA ASN A 50 18.48 17.43 2.83
C ASN A 50 18.11 16.39 1.76
N GLY A 51 16.95 16.54 1.10
CA GLY A 51 16.49 15.63 0.05
C GLY A 51 15.93 14.29 0.56
N PHE A 52 15.68 14.16 1.87
CA PHE A 52 15.10 12.97 2.49
C PHE A 52 13.60 13.12 2.70
N ALA A 53 12.89 12.00 2.66
CA ALA A 53 11.47 11.96 2.97
C ALA A 53 11.24 11.54 4.43
N PRO A 54 10.20 12.03 5.10
CA PRO A 54 9.74 11.48 6.36
C PRO A 54 9.53 9.97 6.29
N ARG A 55 9.79 9.27 7.41
CA ARG A 55 9.74 7.81 7.47
C ARG A 55 8.43 7.19 6.97
N TRP A 56 7.30 7.84 7.20
CA TRP A 56 6.00 7.34 6.74
C TRP A 56 5.89 7.34 5.21
N ILE A 57 6.45 8.34 4.52
CA ILE A 57 6.50 8.39 3.04
C ILE A 57 7.39 7.28 2.50
N GLU A 58 8.54 7.05 3.12
CA GLU A 58 9.42 5.96 2.72
C GLU A 58 8.75 4.60 2.88
N LEU A 59 8.05 4.40 4.00
CA LEU A 59 7.34 3.18 4.31
C LEU A 59 6.18 2.93 3.33
N GLU A 60 5.45 3.97 2.92
CA GLU A 60 4.45 3.87 1.84
C GLU A 60 5.08 3.38 0.53
N LYS A 61 6.25 3.95 0.14
CA LYS A 61 6.99 3.49 -1.04
C LYS A 61 7.48 2.05 -0.91
N GLU A 62 7.90 1.63 0.28
CA GLU A 62 8.26 0.23 0.56
C GLU A 62 7.06 -0.71 0.38
N ILE A 63 5.91 -0.36 0.96
CA ILE A 63 4.66 -1.14 0.87
C ILE A 63 4.24 -1.32 -0.59
N GLN A 64 4.30 -0.27 -1.40
CA GLN A 64 3.94 -0.37 -2.83
C GLN A 64 4.92 -1.26 -3.61
N ARG A 65 6.23 -1.15 -3.32
CA ARG A 65 7.24 -2.03 -3.90
C ARG A 65 7.00 -3.49 -3.52
N ASP A 66 6.69 -3.77 -2.26
CA ASP A 66 6.46 -5.13 -1.76
C ASP A 66 5.19 -5.74 -2.39
N LYS A 67 4.12 -4.96 -2.60
CA LYS A 67 2.94 -5.37 -3.37
C LYS A 67 3.31 -5.77 -4.80
N ALA A 68 4.06 -4.92 -5.51
CA ALA A 68 4.50 -5.22 -6.87
C ALA A 68 5.40 -6.47 -6.93
N GLN A 69 6.24 -6.71 -5.92
CA GLN A 69 7.05 -7.93 -5.84
C GLN A 69 6.20 -9.19 -5.65
N LEU A 70 5.15 -9.15 -4.83
CA LEU A 70 4.21 -10.26 -4.66
C LEU A 70 3.50 -10.60 -5.96
N GLU A 71 3.02 -9.59 -6.67
CA GLU A 71 2.37 -9.75 -7.98
C GLU A 71 3.34 -10.32 -9.01
N LYS A 72 4.56 -9.78 -9.08
CA LYS A 72 5.61 -10.27 -9.99
C LYS A 72 5.95 -11.73 -9.73
N LEU A 73 6.07 -12.15 -8.47
CA LEU A 73 6.33 -13.55 -8.11
C LEU A 73 5.23 -14.46 -8.64
N LEU A 74 3.96 -14.10 -8.41
CA LEU A 74 2.83 -14.90 -8.88
C LEU A 74 2.79 -14.99 -10.41
N VAL A 75 2.90 -13.86 -11.11
CA VAL A 75 2.92 -13.82 -12.58
C VAL A 75 4.06 -14.67 -13.15
N THR A 76 5.25 -14.59 -12.56
CA THR A 76 6.42 -15.35 -13.01
C THR A 76 6.21 -16.86 -12.87
N LEU A 77 5.67 -17.32 -11.73
CA LEU A 77 5.37 -18.73 -11.49
C LEU A 77 4.23 -19.24 -12.36
N SER A 78 3.15 -18.47 -12.53
CA SER A 78 2.04 -18.83 -13.43
C SER A 78 2.51 -18.98 -14.88
N ALA A 79 3.30 -18.02 -15.39
CA ALA A 79 3.87 -18.12 -16.73
C ALA A 79 4.83 -19.32 -16.87
N ARG A 80 5.60 -19.63 -15.81
CA ARG A 80 6.46 -20.83 -15.78
C ARG A 80 5.62 -22.11 -15.85
N ARG A 81 4.53 -22.18 -15.08
CA ARG A 81 3.58 -23.30 -15.09
C ARG A 81 3.01 -23.54 -16.48
N GLU A 82 2.54 -22.49 -17.17
CA GLU A 82 1.98 -22.61 -18.52
C GLU A 82 3.00 -23.15 -19.53
N ARG A 83 4.24 -22.65 -19.50
CA ARG A 83 5.32 -23.18 -20.36
C ARG A 83 5.59 -24.66 -20.12
N LEU A 84 5.60 -25.09 -18.85
CA LEU A 84 5.81 -26.50 -18.51
C LEU A 84 4.61 -27.37 -18.90
N ALA A 85 3.38 -26.87 -18.78
CA ALA A 85 2.18 -27.58 -19.20
C ALA A 85 2.20 -27.88 -20.71
N GLU A 86 2.69 -26.95 -21.52
CA GLU A 86 2.91 -27.15 -22.95
C GLU A 86 3.95 -28.25 -23.23
N ILE A 87 5.07 -28.24 -22.51
CA ILE A 87 6.12 -29.26 -22.66
C ILE A 87 5.58 -30.64 -22.32
N VAL A 88 4.84 -30.78 -21.22
CA VAL A 88 4.24 -32.06 -20.82
C VAL A 88 3.21 -32.53 -21.84
N ARG A 89 2.43 -31.63 -22.42
CA ARG A 89 1.48 -31.96 -23.50
C ARG A 89 2.19 -32.51 -24.74
N ARG A 90 3.32 -31.91 -25.13
CA ARG A 90 4.12 -32.35 -26.30
C ARG A 90 4.95 -33.59 -26.03
N GLN A 91 5.42 -33.79 -24.80
CA GLN A 91 6.33 -34.87 -24.41
C GLN A 91 5.83 -35.58 -23.14
N PRO A 92 4.77 -36.42 -23.24
CA PRO A 92 4.15 -37.05 -22.07
C PRO A 92 5.11 -37.91 -21.23
N HIS A 93 6.07 -38.58 -21.87
CA HIS A 93 7.07 -39.41 -21.22
C HIS A 93 7.99 -38.65 -20.25
N ARG A 94 8.12 -37.32 -20.37
CA ARG A 94 8.84 -36.45 -19.42
C ARG A 94 7.94 -35.86 -18.35
N GLY A 95 6.65 -36.14 -18.38
CA GLY A 95 5.63 -35.46 -17.58
C GLY A 95 5.82 -35.60 -16.07
N GLU A 96 6.18 -36.79 -15.59
CA GLU A 96 6.32 -37.05 -14.16
C GLU A 96 7.48 -36.25 -13.54
N ALA A 97 8.66 -36.29 -14.15
CA ALA A 97 9.82 -35.55 -13.67
C ALA A 97 9.57 -34.03 -13.68
N VAL A 98 8.93 -33.51 -14.74
CA VAL A 98 8.58 -32.09 -14.85
C VAL A 98 7.57 -31.67 -13.77
N ARG A 99 6.51 -32.47 -13.55
CA ARG A 99 5.52 -32.22 -12.50
C ARG A 99 6.17 -32.19 -11.12
N ARG A 100 6.98 -33.19 -10.78
CA ARG A 100 7.66 -33.25 -9.48
C ARG A 100 8.56 -32.05 -9.26
N SER A 101 9.38 -31.69 -10.25
CA SER A 101 10.26 -30.51 -10.16
C SER A 101 9.46 -29.22 -9.97
N PHE A 102 8.36 -29.07 -10.71
CA PHE A 102 7.53 -27.88 -10.60
C PHE A 102 6.76 -27.81 -9.28
N GLU A 103 6.25 -28.92 -8.74
CA GLU A 103 5.59 -28.89 -7.44
C GLU A 103 6.54 -28.44 -6.33
N HIS A 104 7.81 -28.84 -6.39
CA HIS A 104 8.83 -28.31 -5.48
C HIS A 104 9.10 -26.81 -5.70
N GLU A 105 9.17 -26.35 -6.95
CA GLU A 105 9.32 -24.92 -7.29
C GLU A 105 8.11 -24.10 -6.80
N ARG A 106 6.90 -24.57 -7.05
CA ARG A 106 5.62 -23.98 -6.63
C ARG A 106 5.52 -23.93 -5.11
N GLY A 107 5.91 -24.99 -4.41
CA GLY A 107 5.94 -25.05 -2.95
C GLY A 107 6.87 -24.00 -2.34
N ARG A 108 8.10 -23.87 -2.87
CA ARG A 108 9.04 -22.81 -2.45
C ARG A 108 8.50 -21.42 -2.76
N GLY A 109 7.95 -21.24 -3.95
CA GLY A 109 7.33 -19.98 -4.38
C GLY A 109 6.16 -19.58 -3.48
N PHE A 110 5.33 -20.54 -3.07
CA PHE A 110 4.22 -20.31 -2.14
C PHE A 110 4.70 -19.89 -0.75
N ALA A 111 5.70 -20.59 -0.20
CA ALA A 111 6.30 -20.21 1.08
C ALA A 111 6.84 -18.78 1.04
N GLN A 112 7.62 -18.43 0.00
CA GLN A 112 8.13 -17.08 -0.20
C GLN A 112 7.00 -16.04 -0.34
N TYR A 113 5.91 -16.38 -1.02
CA TYR A 113 4.74 -15.51 -1.15
C TYR A 113 4.07 -15.27 0.21
N CYS A 114 3.89 -16.31 1.03
CA CYS A 114 3.34 -16.18 2.38
C CYS A 114 4.21 -15.29 3.27
N ASP A 115 5.52 -15.50 3.29
CA ASP A 115 6.45 -14.71 4.11
C ASP A 115 6.41 -13.22 3.73
N LYS A 116 6.43 -12.93 2.43
CA LYS A 116 6.35 -11.56 1.90
C LYS A 116 5.01 -10.91 2.22
N LEU A 117 3.91 -11.66 2.15
CA LEU A 117 2.57 -11.19 2.47
C LEU A 117 2.43 -10.82 3.95
N GLU A 118 2.99 -11.63 4.84
CA GLU A 118 3.02 -11.32 6.28
C GLU A 118 3.91 -10.12 6.59
N ALA A 119 5.09 -10.04 5.97
CA ALA A 119 5.97 -8.88 6.09
C ALA A 119 5.30 -7.59 5.61
N LEU A 120 4.57 -7.64 4.49
CA LEU A 120 3.78 -6.53 3.97
C LEU A 120 2.72 -6.07 4.98
N ASN A 121 1.95 -7.00 5.55
CA ASN A 121 0.94 -6.65 6.55
C ASN A 121 1.56 -6.03 7.80
N ARG A 122 2.72 -6.51 8.27
CA ARG A 122 3.46 -5.88 9.37
C ARG A 122 3.87 -4.43 9.04
N LYS A 123 4.31 -4.17 7.81
CA LYS A 123 4.64 -2.79 7.37
C LYS A 123 3.41 -1.89 7.33
N ILE A 124 2.28 -2.40 6.82
CA ILE A 124 1.02 -1.66 6.78
C ILE A 124 0.56 -1.33 8.21
N GLN A 125 0.62 -2.27 9.14
CA GLN A 125 0.30 -2.02 10.55
C GLN A 125 1.21 -0.92 11.13
N ARG A 126 2.52 -0.99 10.88
CA ARG A 126 3.46 0.05 11.35
C ARG A 126 3.12 1.42 10.78
N LEU A 127 2.75 1.51 9.51
CA LEU A 127 2.32 2.77 8.90
C LEU A 127 1.04 3.30 9.58
N ASN A 128 0.05 2.43 9.80
CA ASN A 128 -1.21 2.79 10.44
C ASN A 128 -1.02 3.25 11.90
N LEU A 129 -0.05 2.68 12.62
CA LEU A 129 0.31 3.11 13.97
C LEU A 129 0.97 4.49 13.97
N MET A 130 1.77 4.81 12.95
CA MET A 130 2.32 6.16 12.77
C MET A 130 1.24 7.19 12.37
N MET A 131 0.15 6.74 11.75
CA MET A 131 -0.91 7.57 11.20
C MET A 131 -2.28 7.13 11.73
N PRO A 132 -2.62 7.43 13.00
CA PRO A 132 -3.80 6.89 13.67
C PRO A 132 -5.12 7.48 13.16
N ALA A 133 -5.09 8.56 12.38
CA ALA A 133 -6.27 9.14 11.76
C ALA A 133 -6.88 8.13 10.77
N ARG A 134 -8.13 7.72 11.02
CA ARG A 134 -8.82 6.65 10.26
C ARG A 134 -8.79 6.86 8.74
N ASN A 135 -8.90 8.10 8.28
CA ASN A 135 -8.86 8.45 6.85
C ASN A 135 -7.47 8.38 6.20
N ARG A 136 -6.41 8.10 6.98
CA ARG A 136 -5.03 7.92 6.51
C ARG A 136 -4.50 6.50 6.72
N GLN A 137 -5.33 5.59 7.23
CA GLN A 137 -4.96 4.20 7.43
C GLN A 137 -5.13 3.38 6.15
N TRP A 138 -4.23 2.42 5.95
CA TRP A 138 -4.24 1.48 4.84
C TRP A 138 -4.86 0.16 5.29
N ALA A 139 -5.72 -0.42 4.45
CA ALA A 139 -6.28 -1.74 4.71
C ALA A 139 -5.19 -2.81 4.69
N LEU A 140 -5.25 -3.73 5.65
CA LEU A 140 -4.42 -4.94 5.61
C LEU A 140 -4.83 -5.81 4.43
N VAL A 141 -3.86 -6.50 3.85
CA VAL A 141 -4.12 -7.49 2.81
C VAL A 141 -4.75 -8.71 3.46
N ASN A 142 -5.91 -9.14 2.96
CA ASN A 142 -6.55 -10.38 3.40
C ASN A 142 -5.64 -11.58 3.05
N SER A 143 -4.96 -12.13 4.04
CA SER A 143 -3.97 -13.18 3.83
C SER A 143 -4.59 -14.48 3.32
N ALA A 144 -5.77 -14.85 3.82
CA ALA A 144 -6.47 -16.05 3.36
C ALA A 144 -6.89 -15.91 1.88
N GLY A 145 -7.48 -14.76 1.52
CA GLY A 145 -7.87 -14.47 0.14
C GLY A 145 -6.67 -14.43 -0.82
N ALA A 146 -5.55 -13.85 -0.40
CA ALA A 146 -4.33 -13.82 -1.20
C ALA A 146 -3.73 -15.22 -1.42
N ARG A 147 -3.70 -16.07 -0.38
CA ARG A 147 -3.26 -17.47 -0.48
C ARG A 147 -4.17 -18.27 -1.42
N ALA A 148 -5.49 -18.09 -1.34
CA ALA A 148 -6.43 -18.72 -2.26
C ALA A 148 -6.19 -18.29 -3.72
N ARG A 149 -6.00 -16.98 -3.95
CA ARG A 149 -5.65 -16.45 -5.29
C ARG A 149 -4.35 -17.04 -5.84
N PHE A 150 -3.34 -17.27 -4.99
CA PHE A 150 -2.10 -17.93 -5.42
C PHE A 150 -2.40 -19.31 -5.99
N HIS A 151 -3.18 -20.13 -5.28
CA HIS A 151 -3.53 -21.49 -5.74
C HIS A 151 -4.38 -21.49 -7.01
N GLN A 152 -5.28 -20.51 -7.17
CA GLN A 152 -6.07 -20.36 -8.39
C GLN A 152 -5.23 -19.94 -9.59
N ALA A 153 -4.33 -18.97 -9.41
CA ALA A 153 -3.50 -18.44 -10.49
C ALA A 153 -2.32 -19.36 -10.84
N CYS A 154 -1.81 -20.14 -9.89
CA CYS A 154 -0.73 -21.10 -10.08
C CYS A 154 -1.12 -22.48 -9.50
N PRO A 155 -2.02 -23.21 -10.20
CA PRO A 155 -2.39 -24.57 -9.81
C PRO A 155 -1.24 -25.53 -10.07
N SER A 156 -1.38 -26.77 -9.58
CA SER A 156 -0.47 -27.85 -9.93
C SER A 156 -0.46 -28.14 -11.44
N LEU A 157 0.61 -28.80 -11.89
CA LEU A 157 0.81 -29.17 -13.30
C LEU A 157 0.09 -30.44 -13.74
#